data_AF-A0A7S4SPM1-F1
#
_entry.id   AF-A0A7S4SPM1-F1
#
_cell.length_a   1.000
_cell.length_b   1.000
_cell.length_c   1.000
_cell.angle_alpha   90.00
_cell.angle_beta   90.00
_cell.angle_gamma   90.00
#
_symmetry.space_group_name_H-M   'P 1'
#
loop_
_entity.id
_entity.type
_entity.pdbx_description
1 polymer ?
#
loop_
_entity_poly.entity_id
_entity_poly.type
_entity_poly.pdbx_seq_one_letter_code
_entity_poly.pdbx_strand_id
1 'polypeptide(L)'
;GCFIGGLTNNAASDLNLTYRDKGGPGCEPDAFVGMIGLGTVHPHQICLITSSSHLHCLITPSATSNPGTWGAYRGATLMHLNILQMESRALRGVWYIGCMI
;
A
#
# COMPACT_ATOMS: atom_id res chain seq x y z
N GLY A 1 11.81 -0.19 1.80
CA GLY A 1 11.67 0.08 3.25
C GLY A 1 13.00 0.45 3.89
N CYS A 2 12.98 1.30 4.91
CA CYS A 2 14.15 1.71 5.70
C CYS A 2 14.09 1.08 7.10
N PHE A 3 15.24 0.66 7.65
CA PHE A 3 15.33 0.12 9.00
C PHE A 3 14.92 1.17 10.04
N ILE A 4 13.86 0.90 10.79
CA ILE A 4 13.30 1.84 11.78
C ILE A 4 13.71 1.52 13.23
N GLY A 5 14.37 0.39 13.48
CA GLY A 5 14.82 0.00 14.81
C GLY A 5 14.45 -1.44 15.18
N GLY A 6 15.27 -2.08 16.01
CA GLY A 6 15.05 -3.45 16.47
C GLY A 6 13.97 -3.57 17.55
N LEU A 7 13.46 -4.79 17.74
CA LEU A 7 12.56 -5.12 18.84
C LEU A 7 13.25 -4.90 20.20
N THR A 8 12.47 -4.47 21.20
CA THR A 8 12.96 -4.39 22.58
C THR A 8 13.13 -5.80 23.16
N ASN A 9 13.96 -5.93 24.21
CA ASN A 9 14.19 -7.21 24.89
C ASN A 9 12.88 -7.88 25.36
N ASN A 10 11.97 -7.09 25.92
CA ASN A 10 10.69 -7.60 26.42
C ASN A 10 9.81 -8.09 25.26
N ALA A 11 9.68 -7.30 24.19
CA ALA A 11 8.90 -7.69 23.02
C ALA A 11 9.47 -8.93 22.31
N ALA A 12 10.79 -9.07 22.25
CA ALA A 12 11.44 -10.26 21.70
C ALA A 12 11.17 -11.51 22.55
N SER A 13 11.21 -11.38 23.89
CA SER A 13 10.89 -12.47 24.82
C SER A 13 9.43 -12.90 24.73
N ASP A 14 8.49 -11.96 24.65
CA ASP A 14 7.05 -12.26 24.57
C ASP A 14 6.69 -12.96 23.25
N LEU A 15 7.40 -12.63 22.16
CA LEU A 15 7.19 -13.21 20.83
C LEU A 15 8.05 -14.46 20.57
N ASN A 16 8.86 -14.90 21.54
CA ASN A 16 9.86 -15.98 21.38
C ASN A 16 10.79 -15.78 20.18
N LEU A 17 11.14 -14.51 19.88
CA LEU A 17 12.05 -14.14 18.82
C LEU A 17 13.46 -13.90 19.38
N THR A 18 14.47 -14.27 18.61
CA THR A 18 15.86 -14.02 19.01
C THR A 18 16.16 -12.54 18.88
N TYR A 19 16.76 -11.91 19.90
CA TYR A 19 17.05 -10.47 19.97
C TYR A 19 17.82 -9.86 18.76
N ARG A 20 18.35 -10.70 17.86
CA ARG A 20 19.00 -10.29 16.60
C ARG A 20 18.08 -10.25 15.39
N ASP A 21 16.81 -10.55 15.55
CA ASP A 21 15.84 -10.53 14.48
C ASP A 21 15.55 -9.07 14.13
N LYS A 22 16.19 -8.67 13.03
CA LYS A 22 16.31 -7.30 12.56
C LYS A 22 14.94 -6.63 12.56
N GLY A 23 14.90 -5.44 13.16
CA GLY A 23 13.84 -4.47 12.92
C GLY A 23 13.46 -4.45 11.44
N GLY A 24 12.22 -4.78 11.14
CA GLY A 24 11.71 -4.71 9.77
C GLY A 24 11.61 -3.26 9.31
N PRO A 25 11.55 -3.03 7.98
CA PRO A 25 11.13 -1.73 7.50
C PRO A 25 9.72 -1.40 8.03
N GLY A 26 9.45 -0.11 8.23
CA GLY A 26 8.14 0.35 8.72
C GLY A 26 6.97 -0.23 7.93
N CYS A 27 5.86 -0.45 8.63
CA CYS A 27 4.66 -1.02 8.05
C CYS A 27 4.12 -0.08 6.96
N GLU A 28 4.07 -0.57 5.73
CA GLU A 28 3.33 0.10 4.67
C GLU A 28 1.84 -0.28 4.79
N PRO A 29 0.93 0.59 4.31
CA PRO A 29 -0.48 0.27 4.16
C PRO A 29 -0.67 -1.10 3.47
N ASP A 30 -1.64 -1.86 3.94
CA ASP A 30 -1.98 -3.22 3.50
C ASP A 30 -2.14 -3.35 1.97
N ALA A 31 -2.82 -2.38 1.34
CA ALA A 31 -2.99 -2.33 -0.11
C ALA A 31 -1.66 -2.16 -0.86
N PHE A 32 -0.70 -1.44 -0.29
CA PHE A 32 0.59 -1.23 -0.92
C PHE A 32 1.52 -2.44 -0.75
N VAL A 33 1.47 -3.10 0.42
CA VAL A 33 2.14 -4.39 0.61
C VAL A 33 1.59 -5.44 -0.36
N GLY A 34 0.26 -5.47 -0.54
CA GLY A 34 -0.41 -6.33 -1.52
C GLY A 34 0.06 -6.05 -2.96
N MET A 35 0.24 -4.78 -3.32
CA MET A 35 0.77 -4.36 -4.62
C MET A 35 2.19 -4.90 -4.87
N ILE A 36 3.08 -4.82 -3.87
CA ILE A 36 4.44 -5.42 -3.95
C ILE A 36 4.34 -6.95 -4.09
N GLY A 37 3.49 -7.60 -3.29
CA GLY A 37 3.29 -9.04 -3.30
C GLY A 37 2.79 -9.56 -4.66
N LEU A 38 2.02 -8.75 -5.38
CA LEU A 38 1.55 -9.03 -6.74
C LEU A 38 2.59 -8.68 -7.83
N GLY A 39 3.77 -8.19 -7.47
CA GLY A 39 4.83 -7.83 -8.43
C GLY A 39 4.54 -6.56 -9.22
N THR A 40 3.55 -5.76 -8.80
CA THR A 40 3.24 -4.47 -9.42
C THR A 40 4.22 -3.44 -8.83
N VAL A 41 5.42 -3.34 -9.41
CA VAL A 41 6.50 -2.48 -8.91
C VAL A 41 7.14 -1.61 -10.00
N HIS A 42 6.66 -1.69 -11.22
CA HIS A 42 7.17 -0.93 -12.37
C HIS A 42 6.17 0.15 -12.82
N PRO A 43 6.66 1.24 -13.43
CA PRO A 43 5.80 2.26 -14.02
C PRO A 43 4.84 1.67 -15.05
N HIS A 44 3.64 2.25 -15.16
CA HIS A 44 2.58 1.84 -16.08
C HIS A 44 1.94 0.48 -15.77
N GLN A 45 2.17 -0.05 -14.58
CA GLN A 45 1.45 -1.22 -14.09
C GLN A 45 0.25 -0.79 -13.24
N ILE A 46 -0.81 -1.60 -13.34
CA ILE A 46 -2.02 -1.47 -12.52
C ILE A 46 -2.23 -2.75 -11.74
N CYS A 47 -2.57 -2.61 -10.47
CA CYS A 47 -2.95 -3.68 -9.58
C CYS A 47 -4.41 -3.49 -9.16
N LEU A 48 -5.17 -4.58 -9.17
CA LEU A 48 -6.54 -4.62 -8.67
C LEU A 48 -6.60 -5.51 -7.44
N ILE A 49 -6.86 -4.92 -6.29
CA ILE A 49 -7.08 -5.63 -5.03
C ILE A 49 -8.58 -5.72 -4.81
N THR A 50 -9.13 -6.92 -4.92
CA THR A 50 -10.58 -7.17 -4.83
C THR A 50 -10.95 -7.76 -3.47
N SER A 51 -11.97 -7.18 -2.86
CA SER A 51 -12.61 -7.63 -1.62
C SER A 51 -14.06 -7.11 -1.60
N SER A 52 -14.62 -6.82 -0.42
CA SER A 52 -15.91 -6.14 -0.27
C SER A 52 -15.95 -4.74 -0.93
N SER A 53 -14.79 -4.15 -1.17
CA SER A 53 -14.54 -3.05 -2.11
C SER A 53 -13.39 -3.42 -3.05
N HIS A 54 -13.28 -2.71 -4.16
CA HIS A 54 -12.23 -2.91 -5.17
C HIS A 54 -11.31 -1.71 -5.14
N LEU A 55 -10.02 -1.97 -4.97
CA LEU A 55 -9.00 -0.95 -4.88
C LEU A 55 -8.07 -1.08 -6.08
N HIS A 56 -7.99 -0.02 -6.87
CA HIS A 56 -7.16 0.03 -8.05
C HIS A 56 -5.95 0.90 -7.73
N CYS A 57 -4.77 0.29 -7.78
CA CYS A 57 -3.48 0.95 -7.59
C CYS A 57 -2.79 1.07 -8.93
N LEU A 58 -2.56 2.29 -9.40
CA LEU A 58 -1.81 2.58 -10.63
C LEU A 58 -0.44 3.15 -10.28
N ILE A 59 0.62 2.60 -10.88
CA ILE A 59 1.98 3.13 -10.71
C ILE A 59 2.31 4.06 -11.87
N THR A 60 2.64 5.30 -11.54
CA THR A 60 2.95 6.35 -12.51
C THR A 60 4.28 7.05 -12.19
N PRO A 61 5.09 7.39 -13.21
CA PRO A 61 6.32 8.15 -12.99
C PRO A 61 6.06 9.62 -12.62
N SER A 62 4.89 10.15 -12.98
CA SER A 62 4.46 11.53 -12.72
C SER A 62 3.23 11.55 -11.84
N ALA A 63 3.20 12.41 -10.82
CA ALA A 63 2.03 12.59 -9.99
C ALA A 63 0.88 13.17 -10.83
N THR A 64 -0.24 12.44 -10.89
CA THR A 64 -1.49 12.94 -11.47
C THR A 64 -2.61 12.76 -10.45
N SER A 65 -3.61 13.63 -10.48
CA SER A 65 -4.80 13.52 -9.61
C SER A 65 -6.02 13.83 -10.46
N ASN A 66 -7.02 12.95 -10.42
CA ASN A 66 -8.29 13.15 -11.10
C ASN A 66 -9.46 12.97 -10.13
N PRO A 67 -10.63 13.56 -10.42
CA PRO A 67 -11.85 13.30 -9.65
C PRO A 67 -12.12 11.80 -9.55
N GLY A 68 -12.38 11.30 -8.34
CA GLY A 68 -12.56 9.86 -8.06
C GLY A 68 -11.28 9.10 -7.69
N THR A 69 -10.12 9.78 -7.65
CA THR A 69 -8.87 9.23 -7.10
C THR A 69 -8.57 9.84 -5.72
N TRP A 70 -7.97 9.06 -4.83
CA TRP A 70 -7.47 9.52 -3.52
C TRP A 70 -6.23 10.43 -3.64
N GLY A 71 -5.63 10.51 -4.84
CA GLY A 71 -4.44 11.30 -5.12
C GLY A 71 -3.24 10.44 -5.52
N ALA A 72 -2.15 11.11 -5.88
CA ALA A 72 -0.87 10.48 -6.20
C ALA A 72 0.06 10.53 -4.98
N TYR A 73 0.31 9.37 -4.39
CA TYR A 73 1.25 9.21 -3.29
C TYR A 73 2.64 8.96 -3.83
N ARG A 74 3.48 9.99 -3.78
CA ARG A 74 4.89 9.89 -4.17
C ARG A 74 5.69 9.19 -3.09
N GLY A 75 6.43 8.14 -3.44
CA GLY A 75 7.38 7.51 -2.53
C GLY A 75 6.75 6.70 -1.39
N ALA A 76 5.44 6.40 -1.44
CA ALA A 76 4.76 5.62 -0.41
C ALA A 76 5.33 4.20 -0.26
N THR A 77 5.71 3.59 -1.39
CA THR A 77 6.33 2.25 -1.43
C THR A 77 7.60 2.21 -2.27
N LEU A 78 7.59 2.95 -3.39
CA LEU A 78 8.70 3.04 -4.32
C LEU A 78 9.16 4.49 -4.38
N MET A 79 10.36 4.77 -3.85
CA MET A 79 10.86 6.14 -3.64
C MET A 79 10.87 7.01 -4.91
N HIS A 80 10.91 6.40 -6.09
CA HIS A 80 10.95 7.11 -7.38
C HIS A 80 9.62 7.14 -8.13
N LEU A 81 8.56 6.52 -7.61
CA LEU A 81 7.28 6.38 -8.31
C LEU A 81 6.12 6.95 -7.49
N ASN A 82 5.03 7.22 -8.19
CA ASN A 82 3.79 7.71 -7.61
C ASN A 82 2.74 6.61 -7.73
N ILE A 83 2.04 6.36 -6.63
CA ILE A 83 0.92 5.42 -6.58
C ILE A 83 -0.35 6.24 -6.60
N LEU A 84 -1.16 6.04 -7.63
CA LEU A 84 -2.53 6.53 -7.70
C LEU A 84 -3.46 5.46 -7.17
N GLN A 85 -4.36 5.87 -6.28
CA GLN A 85 -5.32 4.98 -5.67
C GLN A 85 -6.74 5.43 -5.99
N MET A 86 -7.59 4.48 -6.32
CA MET A 86 -9.03 4.68 -6.39
C MET A 86 -9.76 3.49 -5.79
N GLU A 87 -10.87 3.77 -5.13
CA GLU A 87 -11.76 2.75 -4.58
C GLU A 87 -13.06 2.73 -5.39
N SER A 88 -13.54 1.53 -5.69
CA SER A 88 -14.91 1.32 -6.08
C SER A 88 -15.61 0.39 -5.09
N ARG A 89 -16.80 0.78 -4.66
CA ARG A 89 -17.59 0.03 -3.68
C ARG A 89 -18.96 -0.31 -4.25
N ALA A 90 -19.37 -1.56 -4.07
CA ALA A 90 -20.72 -1.96 -4.40
C ALA A 90 -21.67 -1.54 -3.27
N LEU A 91 -22.49 -0.51 -3.51
CA LEU A 91 -23.58 -0.13 -2.62
C LEU A 91 -24.90 -0.56 -3.28
N ARG A 92 -25.63 -1.48 -2.64
CA ARG A 92 -26.93 -1.98 -3.12
C ARG A 92 -26.89 -2.53 -4.57
N GLY A 93 -25.82 -3.24 -4.94
CA GLY A 93 -25.67 -3.83 -6.27
C GLY A 93 -25.23 -2.85 -7.38
N VAL A 94 -24.93 -1.60 -7.03
CA VAL A 94 -24.38 -0.59 -7.96
C VAL A 94 -22.96 -0.23 -7.52
N TRP A 95 -22.03 -0.23 -8.48
CA TRP A 95 -20.64 0.16 -8.25
C TRP A 95 -20.51 1.69 -8.24
N TYR A 96 -20.00 2.24 -7.15
CA TYR A 96 -19.66 3.65 -7.04
C TYR A 96 -18.15 3.81 -7.01
N ILE A 97 -17.60 4.63 -7.90
CA ILE A 97 -16.20 5.07 -7.86
C ILE A 97 -16.15 6.31 -7.00
N GLY A 98 -15.40 6.27 -5.90
CA GLY A 98 -15.35 7.39 -4.97
C GLY A 98 -14.18 7.33 -4.01
N CYS A 99 -13.61 8.51 -3.74
CA CYS A 99 -12.82 8.78 -2.55
C CYS A 99 -13.82 9.20 -1.46
N MET A 100 -14.32 8.26 -0.65
CA MET A 100 -15.15 8.61 0.51
C MET A 100 -14.24 9.03 1.64
N ILE A 101 -14.14 10.35 1.88
CA ILE A 101 -13.50 10.93 3.08
C ILE A 101 -14.32 10.56 4.32
#